data_AF-A0A522C3J3-F1
#
_entry.id   AF-A0A522C3J3-F1
#
_cell.length_a   1.000
_cell.length_b   1.000
_cell.length_c   1.000
_cell.angle_alpha   90.00
_cell.angle_beta   90.00
_cell.angle_gamma   90.00
#
_symmetry.space_group_name_H-M   'P 1'
#
loop_
_entity.id
_entity.type
_entity.pdbx_description
1 polymer ?
#
loop_
_entity_poly.entity_id
_entity_poly.type
_entity_poly.pdbx_seq_one_letter_code
_entity_poly.pdbx_strand_id
1 'polypeptide(L)'
;MPSRPSETPVPQTARRPLLPVLLGAALLAASPTAAPSPAVAELRAVVTYDGALPSLPGLDVLHVLPSVGALVVQGTPLELAGLPRVAGVRGVAPDTEVRFTGRASTAPAVAAAAGLDAPAGRPGAGAGVRIAVVDTGVTDTAALNRASGRLVDAIDTSTTPRRGGLVDGYGHGTFMASVIAGGPVDGGPPVGVAPGATVLVVRVAQADGTTRLSQVVRGLDWVARNAARVDVANLSLSHTRPAEAYGADPLTDAVERVRDAGVTVVVSAGNDPDLVGDPGFTPRALTVGAADLTTGTASVAPFSGSAVVAGVLKPDLVANGVGVLGVLPPRSMIARENPDARATATLWRGTGTSQAAAVTSGAAALLLAQHPD
;
A
#
# COMPACT_ATOMS: atom_id res chain seq x y z
N MET A 1 -17.28 1.28 -117.24
CA MET A 1 -18.62 1.32 -117.88
C MET A 1 -19.22 -0.07 -117.80
N PRO A 2 -20.56 -0.23 -117.78
CA PRO A 2 -21.59 0.78 -117.45
C PRO A 2 -21.60 1.01 -115.91
N SER A 3 -22.64 1.25 -115.10
CA SER A 3 -24.07 1.62 -115.25
C SER A 3 -24.57 2.30 -113.95
N ARG A 4 -25.68 3.03 -114.03
CA ARG A 4 -26.72 3.13 -112.98
C ARG A 4 -28.06 2.64 -113.56
N PRO A 5 -29.04 2.32 -112.73
CA PRO A 5 -30.35 2.94 -112.93
C PRO A 5 -30.92 3.59 -111.65
N SER A 6 -31.96 4.39 -111.85
CA SER A 6 -32.87 4.98 -110.85
C SER A 6 -34.01 3.95 -110.50
N GLU A 7 -35.07 4.19 -109.71
CA GLU A 7 -35.67 5.47 -109.25
C GLU A 7 -36.66 5.29 -108.05
N THR A 8 -36.50 6.08 -106.98
CA THR A 8 -37.58 6.63 -106.10
C THR A 8 -38.52 5.62 -105.32
N PRO A 9 -39.61 6.03 -104.60
CA PRO A 9 -39.55 6.00 -103.11
C PRO A 9 -40.86 5.56 -102.37
N VAL A 10 -41.07 6.06 -101.13
CA VAL A 10 -42.31 6.05 -100.29
C VAL A 10 -42.52 4.80 -99.39
N PRO A 11 -43.09 4.90 -98.16
CA PRO A 11 -43.36 6.05 -97.26
C PRO A 11 -42.55 6.04 -95.94
N GLN A 12 -42.64 7.13 -95.17
CA GLN A 12 -42.19 7.19 -93.77
C GLN A 12 -43.27 6.69 -92.80
N THR A 13 -42.87 6.08 -91.67
CA THR A 13 -43.74 5.88 -90.50
C THR A 13 -43.05 6.36 -89.23
N ALA A 14 -43.71 7.26 -88.48
CA ALA A 14 -43.13 7.90 -87.30
C ALA A 14 -43.00 6.95 -86.10
N ARG A 15 -41.77 6.78 -85.59
CA ARG A 15 -41.50 6.05 -84.35
C ARG A 15 -41.73 6.96 -83.14
N ARG A 16 -42.73 6.66 -82.31
CA ARG A 16 -42.89 7.26 -80.98
C ARG A 16 -41.80 6.72 -80.03
N PRO A 17 -41.14 7.56 -79.21
CA PRO A 17 -40.25 7.07 -78.16
C PRO A 17 -41.04 6.39 -77.03
N LEU A 18 -40.44 5.37 -76.42
CA LEU A 18 -41.00 4.68 -75.25
C LEU A 18 -40.66 5.43 -73.96
N LEU A 19 -41.58 5.43 -73.00
CA LEU A 19 -41.31 5.96 -71.65
C LEU A 19 -40.32 5.05 -70.90
N PRO A 20 -39.38 5.62 -70.12
CA PRO A 20 -38.55 4.83 -69.20
C PRO A 20 -39.38 4.35 -68.00
N VAL A 21 -39.02 3.19 -67.46
CA VAL A 21 -39.65 2.62 -66.26
C VAL A 21 -39.18 3.37 -65.02
N LEU A 22 -40.13 3.80 -64.18
CA LEU A 22 -39.85 4.38 -62.86
C LEU A 22 -39.35 3.30 -61.90
N LEU A 23 -38.06 3.31 -61.58
CA LEU A 23 -37.48 2.47 -60.53
C LEU A 23 -37.66 3.17 -59.18
N GLY A 24 -38.47 2.58 -58.29
CA GLY A 24 -38.76 3.15 -56.97
C GLY A 24 -37.55 3.08 -56.04
N ALA A 25 -36.95 4.24 -55.73
CA ALA A 25 -35.88 4.33 -54.74
C ALA A 25 -36.45 4.24 -53.31
N ALA A 26 -36.33 3.06 -52.69
CA ALA A 26 -36.64 2.89 -51.27
C ALA A 26 -35.57 3.56 -50.40
N LEU A 27 -35.86 4.74 -49.86
CA LEU A 27 -35.04 5.31 -48.79
C LEU A 27 -35.23 4.45 -47.53
N LEU A 28 -34.24 3.60 -47.22
CA LEU A 28 -34.08 3.11 -45.86
C LEU A 28 -33.69 4.31 -44.99
N ALA A 29 -34.65 4.79 -44.20
CA ALA A 29 -34.36 5.70 -43.09
C ALA A 29 -33.52 4.94 -42.06
N ALA A 30 -32.20 5.11 -42.13
CA ALA A 30 -31.30 4.63 -41.09
C ALA A 30 -31.68 5.34 -39.78
N SER A 31 -32.32 4.59 -38.88
CA SER A 31 -32.57 5.06 -37.51
C SER A 31 -31.21 5.44 -36.91
N PRO A 32 -31.07 6.61 -36.26
CA PRO A 32 -29.80 6.96 -35.63
C PRO A 32 -29.51 5.92 -34.56
N THR A 33 -28.54 5.04 -34.82
CA THR A 33 -27.98 4.16 -33.79
C THR A 33 -27.45 5.06 -32.70
N ALA A 34 -28.12 5.05 -31.54
CA ALA A 34 -27.68 5.84 -30.40
C ALA A 34 -26.20 5.53 -30.15
N ALA A 35 -25.37 6.57 -30.16
CA ALA A 35 -23.98 6.42 -29.74
C ALA A 35 -24.01 5.80 -28.32
N PRO A 36 -23.15 4.80 -28.03
CA PRO A 36 -23.11 4.23 -26.70
C PRO A 36 -22.93 5.37 -25.69
N SER A 37 -23.84 5.45 -24.71
CA SER A 37 -23.74 6.45 -23.65
C SER A 37 -22.33 6.39 -23.06
N PRO A 38 -21.66 7.55 -22.84
CA PRO A 38 -20.30 7.54 -22.32
C PRO A 38 -20.29 6.73 -21.03
N ALA A 39 -19.49 5.65 -21.01
CA ALA A 39 -19.43 4.75 -19.87
C ALA A 39 -19.07 5.58 -18.63
N VAL A 40 -19.95 5.54 -17.62
CA VAL A 40 -19.73 6.30 -16.39
C VAL A 40 -18.44 5.79 -15.77
N ALA A 41 -17.59 6.72 -15.33
CA ALA A 41 -16.28 6.38 -14.79
C ALA A 41 -16.45 5.65 -13.44
N GLU A 42 -16.31 4.33 -13.51
CA GLU A 42 -16.29 3.44 -12.35
C GLU A 42 -15.19 3.84 -11.36
N LEU A 43 -15.59 4.10 -10.12
CA LEU A 43 -14.71 4.45 -9.02
C LEU A 43 -14.68 3.30 -8.01
N ARG A 44 -13.60 3.24 -7.22
CA ARG A 44 -13.46 2.30 -6.11
C ARG A 44 -13.53 3.00 -4.77
N ALA A 45 -14.13 2.33 -3.80
CA ALA A 45 -14.19 2.77 -2.42
C ALA A 45 -13.85 1.61 -1.46
N VAL A 46 -13.34 1.97 -0.29
CA VAL A 46 -13.30 1.09 0.88
C VAL A 46 -14.42 1.53 1.82
N VAL A 47 -15.26 0.57 2.21
CA VAL A 47 -16.46 0.79 3.02
C VAL A 47 -16.31 0.02 4.31
N THR A 48 -16.44 0.66 5.46
CA THR A 48 -16.49 -0.04 6.75
C THR A 48 -17.90 -0.18 7.26
N TYR A 49 -18.16 -1.33 7.88
CA TYR A 49 -19.47 -1.72 8.42
C TYR A 49 -19.32 -2.34 9.81
N ASP A 50 -20.43 -2.48 10.53
CA ASP A 50 -20.49 -3.17 11.82
C ASP A 50 -21.57 -4.25 11.84
N GLY A 51 -21.30 -5.34 12.56
CA GLY A 51 -22.21 -6.47 12.68
C GLY A 51 -22.35 -7.24 11.36
N ALA A 52 -23.54 -7.18 10.76
CA ALA A 52 -23.86 -7.92 9.54
C ALA A 52 -23.32 -7.21 8.29
N LEU A 53 -22.98 -8.00 7.27
CA LEU A 53 -22.54 -7.49 5.97
C LEU A 53 -23.68 -6.66 5.31
N PRO A 54 -23.46 -5.38 4.96
CA PRO A 54 -24.50 -4.56 4.36
C PRO A 54 -24.84 -5.02 2.94
N SER A 55 -26.13 -4.93 2.58
CA SER A 55 -26.59 -5.22 1.22
C SER A 55 -26.35 -3.99 0.33
N LEU A 56 -25.50 -4.14 -0.69
CA LEU A 56 -25.05 -3.07 -1.57
C LEU A 56 -25.52 -3.28 -3.03
N PRO A 57 -26.82 -3.15 -3.33
CA PRO A 57 -27.34 -3.35 -4.68
C PRO A 57 -26.79 -2.31 -5.66
N GLY A 58 -26.39 -2.75 -6.85
CA GLY A 58 -25.78 -1.92 -7.89
C GLY A 58 -24.25 -1.86 -7.85
N LEU A 59 -23.62 -2.20 -6.71
CA LEU A 59 -22.16 -2.13 -6.54
C LEU A 59 -21.47 -3.50 -6.74
N ASP A 60 -20.35 -3.49 -7.47
CA ASP A 60 -19.46 -4.63 -7.61
C ASP A 60 -18.61 -4.80 -6.33
N VAL A 61 -18.92 -5.80 -5.52
CA VAL A 61 -18.15 -6.13 -4.30
C VAL A 61 -16.89 -6.91 -4.68
N LEU A 62 -15.78 -6.19 -4.88
CA LEU A 62 -14.49 -6.76 -5.28
C LEU A 62 -13.87 -7.63 -4.18
N HIS A 63 -13.95 -7.20 -2.92
CA HIS A 63 -13.40 -7.94 -1.77
C HIS A 63 -14.26 -7.77 -0.50
N VAL A 64 -14.44 -8.86 0.25
CA VAL A 64 -15.05 -8.87 1.58
C VAL A 64 -13.96 -9.12 2.63
N LEU A 65 -13.83 -8.21 3.60
CA LEU A 65 -12.74 -8.16 4.59
C LEU A 65 -13.33 -8.26 6.01
N PRO A 66 -13.83 -9.44 6.42
CA PRO A 66 -14.63 -9.59 7.62
C PRO A 66 -13.82 -9.38 8.91
N SER A 67 -12.50 -9.63 8.88
CA SER A 67 -11.65 -9.56 10.08
C SER A 67 -11.33 -8.12 10.48
N VAL A 68 -11.51 -7.17 9.56
CA VAL A 68 -11.47 -5.72 9.81
C VAL A 68 -12.80 -5.04 9.45
N GLY A 69 -13.90 -5.80 9.33
CA GLY A 69 -15.26 -5.31 9.05
C GLY A 69 -15.34 -4.30 7.89
N ALA A 70 -14.72 -4.63 6.75
CA ALA A 70 -14.63 -3.77 5.59
C ALA A 70 -14.99 -4.46 4.27
N LEU A 71 -15.29 -3.67 3.25
CA LEU A 71 -15.53 -4.06 1.87
C LEU A 71 -14.66 -3.20 0.94
N VAL A 72 -14.20 -3.79 -0.15
CA VAL A 72 -13.69 -3.03 -1.31
C VAL A 72 -14.73 -3.17 -2.40
N VAL A 73 -15.29 -2.04 -2.85
CA VAL A 73 -16.38 -1.99 -3.82
C VAL A 73 -16.01 -1.14 -5.03
N GLN A 74 -16.71 -1.36 -6.13
CA GLN A 74 -16.65 -0.54 -7.34
C GLN A 74 -18.08 -0.15 -7.76
N GLY A 75 -18.23 1.05 -8.33
CA GLY A 75 -19.50 1.53 -8.87
C GLY A 75 -19.42 2.98 -9.36
N THR A 76 -20.55 3.53 -9.80
CA THR A 76 -20.61 4.90 -10.26
C THR A 76 -20.48 5.90 -9.09
N PRO A 77 -20.05 7.15 -9.35
CA PRO A 77 -19.98 8.19 -8.31
C PRO A 77 -21.31 8.43 -7.58
N LEU A 78 -22.45 8.19 -8.25
CA LEU A 78 -23.79 8.35 -7.67
C LEU A 78 -24.13 7.25 -6.66
N GLU A 79 -23.80 6.01 -6.97
CA GLU A 79 -24.04 4.86 -6.09
C GLU A 79 -23.12 4.91 -4.86
N LEU A 80 -21.85 5.26 -5.07
CA LEU A 80 -20.90 5.46 -3.97
C LEU A 80 -21.30 6.63 -3.06
N ALA A 81 -21.86 7.72 -3.60
CA ALA A 81 -22.42 8.82 -2.80
C ALA A 81 -23.70 8.42 -2.02
N GLY A 82 -24.35 7.31 -2.38
CA GLY A 82 -25.46 6.73 -1.63
C GLY A 82 -25.03 5.93 -0.39
N LEU A 83 -23.81 5.37 -0.38
CA LEU A 83 -23.32 4.45 0.64
C LEU A 83 -23.48 4.94 2.10
N PRO A 84 -23.21 6.21 2.46
CA PRO A 84 -23.37 6.69 3.85
C PRO A 84 -24.82 6.68 4.37
N ARG A 85 -25.80 6.32 3.52
CA ARG A 85 -27.22 6.18 3.89
C ARG A 85 -27.67 4.72 4.01
N VAL A 86 -26.79 3.76 3.73
CA VAL A 86 -27.10 2.33 3.77
C VAL A 86 -26.96 1.81 5.21
N ALA A 87 -27.98 1.13 5.70
CA ALA A 87 -27.97 0.55 7.04
C ALA A 87 -26.80 -0.44 7.23
N GLY A 88 -26.03 -0.25 8.30
CA GLY A 88 -24.83 -1.04 8.61
C GLY A 88 -23.51 -0.45 8.08
N VAL A 89 -23.55 0.48 7.11
CA VAL A 89 -22.35 1.23 6.71
C VAL A 89 -22.02 2.30 7.76
N ARG A 90 -20.75 2.39 8.15
CA ARG A 90 -20.22 3.39 9.10
C ARG A 90 -19.24 4.36 8.44
N GLY A 91 -18.35 3.87 7.58
CA GLY A 91 -17.34 4.67 6.89
C GLY A 91 -17.30 4.39 5.39
N VAL A 92 -16.97 5.40 4.58
CA VAL A 92 -16.80 5.30 3.13
C VAL A 92 -15.64 6.22 2.72
N ALA A 93 -14.56 5.64 2.22
CA ALA A 93 -13.43 6.41 1.68
C ALA A 93 -13.12 5.97 0.24
N PRO A 94 -12.74 6.90 -0.66
CA PRO A 94 -12.27 6.54 -2.00
C PRO A 94 -10.99 5.70 -1.93
N ASP A 95 -10.82 4.73 -2.84
CA ASP A 95 -9.63 3.87 -2.94
C ASP A 95 -8.45 4.61 -3.59
N THR A 96 -7.98 5.64 -2.88
CA THR A 96 -6.91 6.55 -3.29
C THR A 96 -5.55 5.84 -3.37
N GLU A 97 -4.68 6.39 -4.22
CA GLU A 97 -3.29 5.96 -4.30
C GLU A 97 -2.47 6.63 -3.18
N VAL A 98 -1.58 5.85 -2.59
CA VAL A 98 -0.62 6.26 -1.55
C VAL A 98 0.76 5.78 -1.98
N ARG A 99 1.82 6.47 -1.58
CA ARG A 99 3.20 6.08 -1.94
C ARG A 99 4.07 5.97 -0.68
N PHE A 100 4.72 4.83 -0.50
CA PHE A 100 5.76 4.66 0.52
C PHE A 100 6.91 5.64 0.23
N THR A 101 7.49 6.25 1.28
CA THR A 101 8.55 7.26 1.13
C THR A 101 9.84 6.86 1.84
N GLY A 102 10.74 6.22 1.09
CA GLY A 102 12.10 5.94 1.56
C GLY A 102 12.99 7.18 1.56
N ARG A 103 13.07 7.88 2.70
CA ARG A 103 14.10 8.91 2.94
C ARG A 103 15.44 8.25 3.33
N ALA A 104 16.38 8.26 2.40
CA ALA A 104 17.77 7.86 2.63
C ALA A 104 18.57 8.99 3.30
N SER A 105 19.78 8.71 3.80
CA SER A 105 20.49 9.67 4.67
C SER A 105 22.01 9.75 4.47
N THR A 106 22.53 10.97 4.58
CA THR A 106 23.97 11.29 4.65
C THR A 106 24.44 11.65 6.07
N ALA A 107 23.54 11.61 7.06
CA ALA A 107 23.88 11.81 8.47
C ALA A 107 24.85 10.72 8.99
N PRO A 108 25.53 10.92 10.13
CA PRO A 108 26.35 9.89 10.77
C PRO A 108 25.58 8.57 10.95
N ALA A 109 26.26 7.44 10.74
CA ALA A 109 25.63 6.13 10.81
C ALA A 109 25.37 5.68 12.25
N VAL A 110 24.15 5.22 12.54
CA VAL A 110 23.72 4.76 13.87
C VAL A 110 23.15 3.35 13.78
N ALA A 111 23.55 2.44 14.68
CA ALA A 111 22.97 1.10 14.74
C ALA A 111 21.49 1.16 15.18
N ALA A 112 20.63 0.26 14.67
CA ALA A 112 19.21 0.23 15.04
C ALA A 112 18.99 0.08 16.56
N ALA A 113 19.82 -0.73 17.23
CA ALA A 113 19.80 -0.95 18.67
C ALA A 113 20.49 0.15 19.51
N ALA A 114 20.99 1.24 18.91
CA ALA A 114 21.62 2.32 19.67
C ALA A 114 20.59 3.03 20.58
N GLY A 115 20.97 3.24 21.84
CA GLY A 115 20.07 3.78 22.86
C GLY A 115 19.09 2.77 23.47
N LEU A 116 19.19 1.47 23.11
CA LEU A 116 18.44 0.39 23.73
C LEU A 116 19.35 -0.51 24.57
N ASP A 117 18.85 -0.94 25.72
CA ASP A 117 19.55 -1.86 26.62
C ASP A 117 19.61 -3.30 26.09
N ALA A 118 20.45 -4.12 26.73
CA ALA A 118 20.47 -5.56 26.49
C ALA A 118 19.08 -6.18 26.76
N PRO A 119 18.58 -7.09 25.91
CA PRO A 119 19.31 -7.85 24.90
C PRO A 119 19.32 -7.25 23.47
N ALA A 120 18.99 -5.96 23.27
CA ALA A 120 18.91 -5.38 21.93
C ALA A 120 20.18 -5.58 21.08
N GLY A 121 19.98 -5.89 19.79
CA GLY A 121 21.05 -6.15 18.83
C GLY A 121 21.84 -7.44 19.06
N ARG A 122 21.51 -8.26 20.07
CA ARG A 122 22.22 -9.53 20.32
C ARG A 122 21.65 -10.68 19.47
N PRO A 123 22.48 -11.65 19.04
CA PRO A 123 22.00 -12.85 18.36
C PRO A 123 20.90 -13.56 19.17
N GLY A 124 19.78 -13.88 18.51
CA GLY A 124 18.64 -14.55 19.15
C GLY A 124 17.70 -13.66 19.98
N ALA A 125 17.99 -12.37 20.17
CA ALA A 125 17.11 -11.48 20.92
C ALA A 125 15.75 -11.31 20.19
N GLY A 126 14.64 -11.44 20.91
CA GLY A 126 13.29 -11.45 20.31
C GLY A 126 12.86 -12.78 19.66
N ALA A 127 13.60 -13.88 19.88
CA ALA A 127 13.19 -15.20 19.40
C ALA A 127 11.80 -15.61 19.94
N GLY A 128 11.07 -16.38 19.12
CA GLY A 128 9.68 -16.77 19.39
C GLY A 128 8.65 -15.77 18.85
N VAL A 129 8.95 -14.47 18.87
CA VAL A 129 8.04 -13.40 18.46
C VAL A 129 7.96 -13.26 16.93
N ARG A 130 6.75 -12.96 16.44
CA ARG A 130 6.37 -12.93 15.02
C ARG A 130 5.82 -11.55 14.67
N ILE A 131 6.47 -10.88 13.72
CA ILE A 131 6.27 -9.47 13.41
C ILE A 131 5.79 -9.34 11.95
N ALA A 132 4.55 -8.90 11.75
CA ALA A 132 4.04 -8.58 10.42
C ALA A 132 4.62 -7.23 9.94
N VAL A 133 5.39 -7.25 8.86
CA VAL A 133 5.87 -6.04 8.18
C VAL A 133 4.92 -5.75 7.02
N VAL A 134 4.11 -4.70 7.17
CA VAL A 134 3.02 -4.31 6.25
C VAL A 134 3.53 -3.22 5.31
N ASP A 135 4.21 -3.65 4.23
CA ASP A 135 5.13 -2.77 3.49
C ASP A 135 5.29 -3.20 2.00
N THR A 136 6.37 -2.77 1.33
CA THR A 136 6.62 -3.00 -0.11
C THR A 136 7.05 -4.42 -0.49
N GLY A 137 7.25 -5.29 0.52
CA GLY A 137 7.79 -6.66 0.39
C GLY A 137 9.08 -6.81 1.19
N VAL A 138 9.71 -7.99 1.16
CA VAL A 138 11.06 -8.20 1.73
C VAL A 138 11.87 -9.15 0.83
N THR A 139 12.97 -8.66 0.28
CA THR A 139 13.90 -9.47 -0.52
C THR A 139 14.82 -10.31 0.38
N ASP A 140 15.24 -11.50 -0.07
CA ASP A 140 16.29 -12.26 0.63
C ASP A 140 17.64 -11.54 0.56
N THR A 141 18.34 -11.50 1.70
CA THR A 141 19.60 -10.79 1.94
C THR A 141 20.48 -11.60 2.91
N ALA A 142 21.71 -11.15 3.15
CA ALA A 142 22.57 -11.72 4.19
C ALA A 142 21.96 -11.61 5.60
N ALA A 143 21.31 -10.47 5.92
CA ALA A 143 20.68 -10.23 7.23
C ALA A 143 19.36 -11.00 7.42
N LEU A 144 18.59 -11.18 6.35
CA LEU A 144 17.25 -11.76 6.35
C LEU A 144 17.06 -12.69 5.16
N ASN A 145 16.86 -13.99 5.41
CA ASN A 145 16.61 -14.95 4.34
C ASN A 145 15.57 -15.99 4.74
N ARG A 146 14.72 -16.39 3.79
CA ARG A 146 13.65 -17.39 3.95
C ARG A 146 14.20 -18.76 4.38
N ALA A 147 15.41 -19.12 3.95
CA ALA A 147 16.08 -20.37 4.33
C ALA A 147 16.35 -20.49 5.85
N SER A 148 16.46 -19.38 6.58
CA SER A 148 16.60 -19.36 8.04
C SER A 148 15.29 -19.63 8.81
N GLY A 149 14.15 -19.73 8.12
CA GLY A 149 12.81 -19.82 8.73
C GLY A 149 12.29 -18.52 9.35
N ARG A 150 13.17 -17.55 9.65
CA ARG A 150 12.80 -16.25 10.27
C ARG A 150 12.27 -15.19 9.29
N LEU A 151 12.13 -15.52 8.01
CA LEU A 151 11.49 -14.66 7.01
C LEU A 151 10.44 -15.50 6.27
N VAL A 152 9.17 -15.15 6.39
CA VAL A 152 8.04 -15.96 5.91
C VAL A 152 7.11 -15.11 5.05
N ASP A 153 6.84 -15.56 3.82
CA ASP A 153 5.88 -14.92 2.94
C ASP A 153 4.44 -15.16 3.46
N ALA A 154 3.71 -14.07 3.76
CA ALA A 154 2.36 -14.16 4.33
C ALA A 154 1.26 -13.89 3.28
N ILE A 155 1.24 -12.70 2.69
CA ILE A 155 0.24 -12.29 1.69
C ILE A 155 0.81 -11.22 0.75
N ASP A 156 0.34 -11.22 -0.51
CA ASP A 156 0.53 -10.12 -1.46
C ASP A 156 -0.83 -9.52 -1.81
N THR A 157 -1.04 -8.24 -1.48
CA THR A 157 -2.24 -7.47 -1.86
C THR A 157 -1.96 -6.46 -2.97
N SER A 158 -0.68 -6.26 -3.34
CA SER A 158 -0.18 -5.21 -4.25
C SER A 158 -0.63 -5.32 -5.71
N THR A 159 -1.43 -6.33 -6.06
CA THR A 159 -1.87 -6.66 -7.44
C THR A 159 -0.75 -6.93 -8.46
N THR A 160 0.52 -6.91 -8.06
CA THR A 160 1.65 -7.25 -8.94
C THR A 160 1.67 -8.76 -9.25
N PRO A 161 1.81 -9.20 -10.52
CA PRO A 161 1.97 -10.63 -10.84
C PRO A 161 3.18 -11.25 -10.14
N ARG A 162 2.95 -12.32 -9.35
CA ARG A 162 4.00 -12.97 -8.55
C ARG A 162 5.08 -13.60 -9.46
N ARG A 163 6.34 -13.19 -9.27
CA ARG A 163 7.53 -13.80 -9.90
C ARG A 163 8.54 -14.23 -8.82
N GLY A 164 8.20 -15.32 -8.13
CA GLY A 164 8.93 -15.83 -6.96
C GLY A 164 8.23 -15.49 -5.64
N GLY A 165 9.01 -15.40 -4.55
CA GLY A 165 8.55 -14.93 -3.24
C GLY A 165 8.21 -13.43 -3.24
N LEU A 166 7.93 -12.86 -2.07
CA LEU A 166 7.50 -11.45 -1.94
C LEU A 166 8.70 -10.47 -2.01
N VAL A 167 9.38 -10.48 -3.15
CA VAL A 167 10.53 -9.65 -3.49
C VAL A 167 10.15 -8.16 -3.50
N ASP A 168 11.01 -7.36 -2.87
CA ASP A 168 10.83 -5.93 -2.68
C ASP A 168 11.54 -5.13 -3.78
N GLY A 169 10.75 -4.59 -4.72
CA GLY A 169 11.27 -3.74 -5.80
C GLY A 169 11.61 -2.31 -5.35
N TYR A 170 10.97 -1.82 -4.29
CA TYR A 170 11.11 -0.43 -3.83
C TYR A 170 12.26 -0.29 -2.83
N GLY A 171 12.38 -1.22 -1.87
CA GLY A 171 13.46 -1.36 -0.90
C GLY A 171 13.07 -1.04 0.54
N HIS A 172 11.92 -0.42 0.77
CA HIS A 172 11.50 0.11 2.07
C HIS A 172 11.19 -1.02 3.06
N GLY A 173 10.36 -1.99 2.67
CA GLY A 173 10.00 -3.11 3.53
C GLY A 173 11.19 -4.00 3.90
N THR A 174 12.14 -4.19 2.98
CA THR A 174 13.42 -4.87 3.30
C THR A 174 14.23 -4.09 4.33
N PHE A 175 14.27 -2.75 4.22
CA PHE A 175 14.95 -1.91 5.20
C PHE A 175 14.29 -2.02 6.58
N MET A 176 12.96 -1.83 6.66
CA MET A 176 12.20 -1.92 7.92
C MET A 176 12.38 -3.28 8.59
N ALA A 177 12.22 -4.36 7.82
CA ALA A 177 12.46 -5.72 8.31
C ALA A 177 13.90 -5.91 8.83
N SER A 178 14.91 -5.29 8.19
CA SER A 178 16.32 -5.41 8.61
C SER A 178 16.61 -4.65 9.91
N VAL A 179 15.98 -3.49 10.11
CA VAL A 179 16.02 -2.70 11.36
C VAL A 179 15.30 -3.44 12.51
N ILE A 180 14.27 -4.21 12.18
CA ILE A 180 13.55 -5.07 13.14
C ILE A 180 14.37 -6.31 13.51
N ALA A 181 14.70 -7.19 12.56
CA ALA A 181 15.19 -8.56 12.82
C ALA A 181 16.41 -8.99 11.98
N GLY A 182 17.15 -8.05 11.41
CA GLY A 182 18.34 -8.32 10.61
C GLY A 182 19.46 -9.00 11.42
N GLY A 183 19.94 -10.14 10.92
CA GLY A 183 21.14 -10.81 11.41
C GLY A 183 22.44 -10.04 11.08
N PRO A 184 23.61 -10.60 11.44
CA PRO A 184 24.91 -9.96 11.20
C PRO A 184 25.26 -9.91 9.70
N VAL A 185 25.96 -8.85 9.30
CA VAL A 185 26.46 -8.64 7.92
C VAL A 185 27.86 -8.01 7.97
N ASP A 186 28.62 -8.13 6.88
CA ASP A 186 29.96 -7.55 6.69
C ASP A 186 30.96 -7.87 7.84
N GLY A 187 30.74 -8.95 8.59
CA GLY A 187 31.53 -9.34 9.77
C GLY A 187 31.20 -8.59 11.07
N GLY A 188 30.22 -7.68 11.04
CA GLY A 188 29.78 -6.89 12.17
C GLY A 188 28.70 -7.55 13.04
N PRO A 189 28.17 -6.83 14.05
CA PRO A 189 27.03 -7.28 14.86
C PRO A 189 25.75 -7.40 14.02
N PRO A 190 24.68 -8.02 14.57
CA PRO A 190 23.35 -7.99 13.98
C PRO A 190 22.86 -6.57 13.68
N VAL A 191 22.17 -6.42 12.55
CA VAL A 191 21.63 -5.13 12.08
C VAL A 191 20.39 -4.71 12.86
N GLY A 192 19.52 -5.67 13.18
CA GLY A 192 18.21 -5.41 13.76
C GLY A 192 18.21 -5.34 15.29
N VAL A 193 17.18 -4.69 15.85
CA VAL A 193 16.95 -4.62 17.30
C VAL A 193 16.65 -6.00 17.92
N ALA A 194 15.90 -6.84 17.21
CA ALA A 194 15.47 -8.17 17.62
C ALA A 194 15.86 -9.28 16.60
N PRO A 195 17.16 -9.63 16.45
CA PRO A 195 17.66 -10.55 15.43
C PRO A 195 17.17 -12.01 15.52
N GLY A 196 16.51 -12.39 16.62
CA GLY A 196 15.86 -13.69 16.79
C GLY A 196 14.42 -13.74 16.27
N ALA A 197 13.76 -12.60 16.09
CA ALA A 197 12.36 -12.53 15.70
C ALA A 197 12.10 -13.06 14.27
N THR A 198 10.86 -13.48 14.03
CA THR A 198 10.38 -13.93 12.73
C THR A 198 9.60 -12.81 12.04
N VAL A 199 10.02 -12.43 10.83
CA VAL A 199 9.31 -11.45 9.99
C VAL A 199 8.30 -12.16 9.10
N LEU A 200 7.04 -11.71 9.17
CA LEU A 200 5.95 -12.12 8.29
C LEU A 200 5.75 -11.03 7.23
N VAL A 201 5.94 -11.37 5.96
CA VAL A 201 5.92 -10.39 4.86
C VAL A 201 4.48 -10.18 4.38
N VAL A 202 3.88 -9.07 4.80
CA VAL A 202 2.56 -8.62 4.37
C VAL A 202 2.78 -7.55 3.30
N ARG A 203 2.91 -7.97 2.04
CA ARG A 203 3.22 -7.08 0.93
C ARG A 203 1.98 -6.35 0.47
N VAL A 204 1.96 -5.02 0.63
CA VAL A 204 0.85 -4.16 0.21
C VAL A 204 1.18 -3.27 -0.99
N ALA A 205 2.46 -2.97 -1.24
CA ALA A 205 2.88 -2.05 -2.30
C ALA A 205 3.50 -2.70 -3.55
N GLN A 206 3.35 -2.02 -4.69
CA GLN A 206 3.98 -2.34 -5.96
C GLN A 206 5.49 -2.09 -5.94
N ALA A 207 6.19 -2.50 -7.01
CA ALA A 207 7.65 -2.40 -7.12
C ALA A 207 8.20 -0.96 -7.16
N ASP A 208 7.34 0.06 -7.36
CA ASP A 208 7.68 1.49 -7.33
C ASP A 208 7.27 2.19 -6.01
N GLY A 209 6.75 1.43 -5.03
CA GLY A 209 6.28 1.95 -3.76
C GLY A 209 4.84 2.49 -3.77
N THR A 210 4.09 2.41 -4.88
CA THR A 210 2.64 2.70 -4.86
C THR A 210 1.86 1.62 -4.11
N THR A 211 0.84 2.05 -3.38
CA THR A 211 -0.18 1.21 -2.76
C THR A 211 -1.53 1.94 -2.86
N ARG A 212 -2.60 1.30 -2.41
CA ARG A 212 -3.93 1.91 -2.26
C ARG A 212 -4.52 1.59 -0.90
N LEU A 213 -5.47 2.40 -0.45
CA LEU A 213 -6.20 2.17 0.81
C LEU A 213 -6.73 0.73 0.89
N SER A 214 -7.35 0.21 -0.17
CA SER A 214 -7.82 -1.18 -0.25
C SER A 214 -6.70 -2.22 -0.10
N GLN A 215 -5.49 -1.95 -0.58
CA GLN A 215 -4.36 -2.89 -0.51
C GLN A 215 -3.80 -2.96 0.90
N VAL A 216 -3.73 -1.83 1.61
CA VAL A 216 -3.31 -1.76 3.02
C VAL A 216 -4.36 -2.42 3.94
N VAL A 217 -5.63 -2.06 3.78
CA VAL A 217 -6.74 -2.64 4.58
C VAL A 217 -6.88 -4.15 4.35
N ARG A 218 -6.62 -4.65 3.13
CA ARG A 218 -6.51 -6.11 2.85
C ARG A 218 -5.31 -6.78 3.55
N GLY A 219 -4.22 -6.06 3.74
CA GLY A 219 -3.07 -6.54 4.52
C GLY A 219 -3.44 -6.67 6.01
N LEU A 220 -4.12 -5.68 6.56
CA LEU A 220 -4.61 -5.69 7.95
C LEU A 220 -5.71 -6.75 8.17
N ASP A 221 -6.61 -6.96 7.22
CA ASP A 221 -7.57 -8.08 7.23
C ASP A 221 -6.87 -9.45 7.34
N TRP A 222 -5.74 -9.64 6.65
CA TRP A 222 -4.93 -10.84 6.82
C TRP A 222 -4.32 -10.92 8.22
N VAL A 223 -3.78 -9.81 8.75
CA VAL A 223 -3.20 -9.75 10.10
C VAL A 223 -4.24 -10.08 11.18
N ALA A 224 -5.39 -9.42 11.19
CA ALA A 224 -6.47 -9.69 12.15
C ALA A 224 -6.93 -11.16 12.10
N ARG A 225 -7.14 -11.70 10.90
CA ARG A 225 -7.48 -13.13 10.70
C ARG A 225 -6.41 -14.09 11.21
N ASN A 226 -5.15 -13.67 11.25
CA ASN A 226 -4.01 -14.48 11.68
C ASN A 226 -3.47 -14.03 13.04
N ALA A 227 -4.21 -13.29 13.87
CA ALA A 227 -3.66 -12.65 15.08
C ALA A 227 -2.96 -13.61 16.06
N ALA A 228 -3.46 -14.84 16.23
CA ALA A 228 -2.76 -15.89 17.01
C ALA A 228 -1.37 -16.30 16.46
N ARG A 229 -0.99 -15.77 15.29
CA ARG A 229 0.30 -15.94 14.60
C ARG A 229 1.06 -14.61 14.38
N VAL A 230 0.52 -13.47 14.83
CA VAL A 230 1.13 -12.14 14.67
C VAL A 230 1.11 -11.42 16.00
N ASP A 231 2.28 -11.20 16.59
CA ASP A 231 2.39 -10.60 17.93
C ASP A 231 2.55 -9.08 17.83
N VAL A 232 3.25 -8.63 16.78
CA VAL A 232 3.47 -7.21 16.44
C VAL A 232 3.15 -6.98 14.96
N ALA A 233 2.57 -5.84 14.61
CA ALA A 233 2.38 -5.40 13.23
C ALA A 233 3.02 -4.02 13.03
N ASN A 234 4.00 -3.91 12.13
CA ASN A 234 4.72 -2.68 11.82
C ASN A 234 4.17 -2.04 10.53
N LEU A 235 3.59 -0.84 10.64
CA LEU A 235 3.12 -0.03 9.52
C LEU A 235 3.95 1.25 9.42
N SER A 236 5.01 1.20 8.63
CA SER A 236 5.89 2.35 8.35
C SER A 236 5.41 3.13 7.12
N LEU A 237 4.14 3.55 7.14
CA LEU A 237 3.48 4.29 6.05
C LEU A 237 2.69 5.49 6.61
N SER A 238 2.35 6.43 5.73
CA SER A 238 1.45 7.54 6.04
C SER A 238 0.54 7.82 4.86
N HIS A 239 -0.76 7.97 5.14
CA HIS A 239 -1.80 8.45 4.27
C HIS A 239 -2.27 9.85 4.71
N THR A 240 -2.97 10.56 3.83
CA THR A 240 -3.56 11.87 4.10
C THR A 240 -4.58 11.77 5.24
N ARG A 241 -4.57 12.72 6.18
CA ARG A 241 -5.63 12.81 7.21
C ARG A 241 -7.02 12.88 6.54
N PRO A 242 -7.94 11.95 6.85
CA PRO A 242 -9.36 12.13 6.57
C PRO A 242 -9.89 13.38 7.27
N ALA A 243 -10.94 13.98 6.71
CA ALA A 243 -11.60 15.10 7.35
C ALA A 243 -12.43 14.65 8.57
N GLU A 244 -12.21 15.33 9.69
CA GLU A 244 -13.21 15.63 10.74
C GLU A 244 -13.66 14.54 11.73
N ALA A 245 -13.42 13.23 11.55
CA ALA A 245 -13.79 12.23 12.58
C ALA A 245 -12.91 10.97 12.70
N TYR A 246 -12.63 10.54 13.94
CA TYR A 246 -12.27 9.15 14.26
C TYR A 246 -13.45 8.22 13.99
N GLY A 247 -13.19 6.99 13.52
CA GLY A 247 -14.24 5.97 13.40
C GLY A 247 -15.17 6.15 12.19
N ALA A 248 -14.71 6.82 11.13
CA ALA A 248 -15.29 6.74 9.78
C ALA A 248 -14.22 6.42 8.70
N ASP A 249 -12.98 6.20 9.11
CA ASP A 249 -11.81 6.00 8.26
C ASP A 249 -11.42 4.51 8.18
N PRO A 250 -11.41 3.89 6.99
CA PRO A 250 -11.14 2.46 6.85
C PRO A 250 -9.76 1.98 7.31
N LEU A 251 -8.73 2.83 7.35
CA LEU A 251 -7.40 2.40 7.80
C LEU A 251 -7.27 2.46 9.33
N THR A 252 -7.69 3.56 9.96
CA THR A 252 -7.87 3.65 11.42
C THR A 252 -8.73 2.50 11.95
N ASP A 253 -9.88 2.24 11.32
CA ASP A 253 -10.79 1.16 11.68
C ASP A 253 -10.13 -0.23 11.62
N ALA A 254 -9.31 -0.46 10.58
CA ALA A 254 -8.62 -1.72 10.40
C ALA A 254 -7.47 -1.90 11.42
N VAL A 255 -6.80 -0.82 11.80
CA VAL A 255 -5.79 -0.83 12.87
C VAL A 255 -6.42 -1.09 14.24
N GLU A 256 -7.54 -0.45 14.56
CA GLU A 256 -8.29 -0.71 15.80
C GLU A 256 -8.81 -2.15 15.87
N ARG A 257 -9.32 -2.71 14.78
CA ARG A 257 -9.78 -4.12 14.74
C ARG A 257 -8.63 -5.14 14.77
N VAL A 258 -7.44 -4.79 14.26
CA VAL A 258 -6.21 -5.59 14.47
C VAL A 258 -5.73 -5.51 15.93
N ARG A 259 -5.90 -4.36 16.60
CA ARG A 259 -5.67 -4.20 18.04
C ARG A 259 -6.66 -5.02 18.88
N ASP A 260 -7.93 -5.06 18.51
CA ASP A 260 -8.96 -5.89 19.17
C ASP A 260 -8.72 -7.39 19.00
N ALA A 261 -8.07 -7.80 17.90
CA ALA A 261 -7.61 -9.18 17.70
C ALA A 261 -6.38 -9.55 18.55
N GLY A 262 -5.81 -8.61 19.31
CA GLY A 262 -4.68 -8.83 20.24
C GLY A 262 -3.30 -8.47 19.70
N VAL A 263 -3.17 -7.92 18.48
CA VAL A 263 -1.87 -7.65 17.84
C VAL A 263 -1.33 -6.28 18.24
N THR A 264 -0.04 -6.17 18.56
CA THR A 264 0.60 -4.87 18.84
C THR A 264 0.90 -4.11 17.54
N VAL A 265 0.02 -3.19 17.14
CA VAL A 265 0.23 -2.34 15.95
C VAL A 265 1.11 -1.12 16.28
N VAL A 266 2.28 -1.05 15.65
CA VAL A 266 3.24 0.06 15.73
C VAL A 266 3.21 0.83 14.40
N VAL A 267 3.12 2.16 14.48
CA VAL A 267 2.92 3.03 13.32
C VAL A 267 3.91 4.21 13.31
N SER A 268 4.34 4.64 12.13
CA SER A 268 5.14 5.87 11.97
C SER A 268 4.28 7.12 12.10
N ALA A 269 4.73 8.12 12.85
CA ALA A 269 3.97 9.37 13.04
C ALA A 269 3.77 10.20 11.74
N GLY A 270 4.74 10.15 10.83
CA GLY A 270 4.83 11.06 9.68
C GLY A 270 6.18 11.77 9.61
N ASN A 271 6.48 12.42 8.49
CA ASN A 271 7.77 13.09 8.23
C ASN A 271 7.59 14.58 7.85
N ASP A 272 6.58 15.20 8.46
CA ASP A 272 6.12 16.58 8.36
C ASP A 272 5.78 17.01 9.81
N PRO A 273 6.46 18.00 10.41
CA PRO A 273 6.48 18.19 11.87
C PRO A 273 5.12 18.58 12.48
N ASP A 274 4.30 19.36 11.77
CA ASP A 274 2.99 19.85 12.25
C ASP A 274 1.83 18.88 11.96
N LEU A 275 2.16 17.64 11.54
CA LEU A 275 1.24 16.65 11.02
C LEU A 275 1.51 15.26 11.60
N VAL A 276 0.46 14.64 12.15
CA VAL A 276 0.40 13.18 12.31
C VAL A 276 -0.65 12.65 11.31
N GLY A 277 -0.22 11.78 10.40
CA GLY A 277 -1.05 11.21 9.33
C GLY A 277 -1.82 9.96 9.75
N ASP A 278 -2.58 9.38 8.84
CA ASP A 278 -3.20 8.05 8.98
C ASP A 278 -2.15 6.96 8.67
N PRO A 279 -1.97 5.86 9.44
CA PRO A 279 -2.64 5.50 10.69
C PRO A 279 -1.96 6.08 11.95
N GLY A 280 -0.95 6.94 11.80
CA GLY A 280 -0.23 7.57 12.90
C GLY A 280 -1.12 8.24 13.96
N PHE A 281 -2.29 8.75 13.60
CA PHE A 281 -3.20 9.36 14.59
C PHE A 281 -4.11 8.34 15.31
N THR A 282 -4.16 7.07 14.89
CA THR A 282 -5.07 6.05 15.45
C THR A 282 -4.88 5.92 16.98
N PRO A 283 -5.94 5.98 17.82
CA PRO A 283 -5.75 6.15 19.27
C PRO A 283 -4.97 5.01 19.93
N ARG A 284 -5.33 3.75 19.65
CA ARG A 284 -4.69 2.55 20.25
C ARG A 284 -3.52 2.01 19.43
N ALA A 285 -3.13 2.68 18.34
CA ALA A 285 -1.84 2.42 17.70
C ALA A 285 -0.69 2.96 18.57
N LEU A 286 0.47 2.30 18.51
CA LEU A 286 1.70 2.81 19.13
C LEU A 286 2.43 3.66 18.09
N THR A 287 2.24 4.96 18.17
CA THR A 287 2.72 5.94 17.20
C THR A 287 4.10 6.44 17.58
N VAL A 288 5.03 6.35 16.63
CA VAL A 288 6.45 6.58 16.88
C VAL A 288 6.97 7.76 16.08
N GLY A 289 7.46 8.77 16.80
CA GLY A 289 8.25 9.87 16.27
C GLY A 289 9.74 9.53 16.16
N ALA A 290 10.51 10.36 15.46
CA ALA A 290 11.92 10.14 15.20
C ALA A 290 12.78 10.96 16.15
N ALA A 291 13.73 10.31 16.81
CA ALA A 291 14.82 10.92 17.54
C ALA A 291 16.11 10.90 16.71
N ASP A 292 16.88 11.98 16.81
CA ASP A 292 18.26 12.05 16.33
C ASP A 292 19.21 11.66 17.47
N LEU A 293 20.07 10.67 17.22
CA LEU A 293 21.11 10.20 18.15
C LEU A 293 22.54 10.50 17.62
N THR A 294 22.67 11.13 16.44
CA THR A 294 23.95 11.31 15.74
C THR A 294 24.89 12.32 16.39
N THR A 295 24.34 13.23 17.21
CA THR A 295 25.06 14.36 17.82
C THR A 295 25.60 14.06 19.23
N GLY A 296 25.38 12.84 19.74
CA GLY A 296 25.75 12.45 21.11
C GLY A 296 24.79 12.92 22.21
N THR A 297 23.82 13.77 21.89
CA THR A 297 22.68 14.12 22.77
C THR A 297 21.39 13.83 22.03
N ALA A 298 20.53 12.98 22.61
CA ALA A 298 19.26 12.63 21.99
C ALA A 298 18.33 13.85 21.86
N SER A 299 17.78 14.09 20.68
CA SER A 299 16.82 15.16 20.41
C SER A 299 15.69 14.68 19.49
N VAL A 300 14.54 15.37 19.46
CA VAL A 300 13.49 15.07 18.48
C VAL A 300 13.93 15.59 17.11
N ALA A 301 13.87 14.75 16.09
CA ALA A 301 14.31 15.12 14.74
C ALA A 301 13.36 16.17 14.14
N PRO A 302 13.86 17.25 13.49
CA PRO A 302 13.03 18.39 13.03
C PRO A 302 11.92 18.08 11.99
N PHE A 303 11.87 16.86 11.46
CA PHE A 303 10.81 16.38 10.55
C PHE A 303 9.79 15.47 11.24
N SER A 304 9.99 15.12 12.51
CA SER A 304 9.14 14.14 13.21
C SER A 304 7.76 14.73 13.45
N GLY A 305 6.75 14.14 12.82
CA GLY A 305 5.36 14.57 12.98
C GLY A 305 4.88 14.53 14.43
N SER A 306 4.18 15.59 14.85
CA SER A 306 3.62 15.78 16.19
C SER A 306 2.32 16.56 16.10
N ALA A 307 1.25 16.07 16.74
CA ALA A 307 -0.06 16.72 16.71
C ALA A 307 -0.96 16.25 17.86
N VAL A 308 -1.91 17.09 18.27
CA VAL A 308 -3.08 16.65 19.03
C VAL A 308 -4.21 16.35 18.03
N VAL A 309 -4.68 15.11 17.96
CA VAL A 309 -5.75 14.68 17.07
C VAL A 309 -6.97 14.25 17.90
N ALA A 310 -8.06 15.02 17.75
CA ALA A 310 -9.28 15.01 18.58
C ALA A 310 -9.04 14.77 20.09
N GLY A 311 -8.05 15.46 20.66
CA GLY A 311 -7.74 15.44 22.10
C GLY A 311 -6.63 14.46 22.51
N VAL A 312 -6.20 13.55 21.63
CA VAL A 312 -5.07 12.64 21.88
C VAL A 312 -3.79 13.26 21.33
N LEU A 313 -2.76 13.42 22.17
CA LEU A 313 -1.41 13.79 21.72
C LEU A 313 -0.75 12.57 21.04
N LYS A 314 -0.21 12.77 19.84
CA LYS A 314 0.65 11.82 19.13
C LYS A 314 1.93 12.54 18.66
N PRO A 315 3.09 11.87 18.58
CA PRO A 315 3.33 10.45 18.83
C PRO A 315 3.29 10.10 20.33
N ASP A 316 3.15 8.81 20.64
CA ASP A 316 3.17 8.32 22.03
C ASP A 316 4.59 8.25 22.59
N LEU A 317 5.59 8.01 21.72
CA LEU A 317 7.02 8.01 22.04
C LEU A 317 7.88 8.39 20.83
N VAL A 318 9.17 8.62 21.06
CA VAL A 318 10.18 8.75 19.99
C VAL A 318 11.23 7.64 20.08
N ALA A 319 11.73 7.19 18.94
CA ALA A 319 12.81 6.19 18.84
C ALA A 319 13.83 6.59 17.76
N ASN A 320 14.98 5.92 17.73
CA ASN A 320 16.08 6.21 16.80
C ASN A 320 15.59 6.25 15.33
N GLY A 321 15.67 7.41 14.70
CA GLY A 321 15.10 7.67 13.38
C GLY A 321 15.98 8.52 12.45
N VAL A 322 17.26 8.74 12.79
CA VAL A 322 18.20 9.51 11.95
C VAL A 322 19.50 8.73 11.75
N GLY A 323 19.92 8.55 10.49
CA GLY A 323 21.17 7.84 10.16
C GLY A 323 21.16 6.34 10.46
N VAL A 324 19.98 5.77 10.75
CA VAL A 324 19.77 4.38 11.16
C VAL A 324 20.30 3.44 10.08
N LEU A 325 21.09 2.45 10.48
CA LEU A 325 21.64 1.42 9.59
C LEU A 325 20.62 0.31 9.32
N GLY A 326 20.45 -0.01 8.04
CA GLY A 326 19.64 -1.12 7.54
C GLY A 326 20.20 -1.68 6.23
N VAL A 327 19.53 -2.69 5.67
CA VAL A 327 19.91 -3.34 4.41
C VAL A 327 18.91 -2.99 3.30
N LEU A 328 19.42 -2.50 2.16
CA LEU A 328 18.64 -2.38 0.93
C LEU A 328 19.03 -3.48 -0.08
N PRO A 329 18.07 -4.03 -0.86
CA PRO A 329 18.41 -4.81 -2.04
C PRO A 329 19.16 -3.90 -3.04
N PRO A 330 20.37 -4.24 -3.53
CA PRO A 330 21.16 -3.34 -4.39
C PRO A 330 20.53 -2.96 -5.74
N ARG A 331 19.40 -3.57 -6.11
CA ARG A 331 18.60 -3.24 -7.30
C ARG A 331 17.27 -2.56 -6.98
N SER A 332 16.97 -2.27 -5.72
CA SER A 332 15.74 -1.60 -5.31
C SER A 332 15.69 -0.14 -5.80
N MET A 333 14.50 0.46 -5.82
CA MET A 333 14.32 1.86 -6.22
C MET A 333 15.16 2.82 -5.35
N ILE A 334 14.99 2.74 -4.03
CA ILE A 334 15.70 3.60 -3.07
C ILE A 334 17.23 3.47 -3.23
N ALA A 335 17.76 2.25 -3.41
CA ALA A 335 19.20 2.01 -3.53
C ALA A 335 19.82 2.61 -4.79
N ARG A 336 19.08 2.67 -5.91
CA ARG A 336 19.54 3.29 -7.16
C ARG A 336 19.49 4.82 -7.10
N GLU A 337 18.49 5.36 -6.42
CA GLU A 337 18.22 6.80 -6.35
C GLU A 337 19.04 7.52 -5.28
N ASN A 338 19.57 6.79 -4.29
CA ASN A 338 20.27 7.37 -3.14
C ASN A 338 21.64 6.71 -2.88
N PRO A 339 22.55 6.62 -3.88
CA PRO A 339 23.82 5.88 -3.75
C PRO A 339 24.69 6.36 -2.57
N ASP A 340 24.67 7.66 -2.27
CA ASP A 340 25.45 8.28 -1.18
C ASP A 340 24.97 7.90 0.23
N ALA A 341 23.81 7.25 0.36
CA ALA A 341 23.34 6.70 1.62
C ALA A 341 24.00 5.35 1.97
N ARG A 342 24.77 4.74 1.06
CA ARG A 342 25.47 3.48 1.30
C ARG A 342 26.57 3.66 2.35
N ALA A 343 26.58 2.78 3.36
CA ALA A 343 27.53 2.81 4.47
C ALA A 343 28.64 1.76 4.32
N THR A 344 28.31 0.55 3.84
CA THR A 344 29.27 -0.57 3.70
C THR A 344 29.00 -1.37 2.42
N ALA A 345 29.46 -2.63 2.33
CA ALA A 345 29.10 -3.49 1.22
C ALA A 345 27.59 -3.80 1.20
N THR A 346 26.98 -4.02 2.36
CA THR A 346 25.55 -4.36 2.49
C THR A 346 24.69 -3.31 3.20
N LEU A 347 25.27 -2.43 4.02
CA LEU A 347 24.52 -1.47 4.86
C LEU A 347 24.29 -0.12 4.18
N TRP A 348 23.16 0.49 4.53
CA TRP A 348 22.69 1.79 4.06
C TRP A 348 22.09 2.59 5.23
N ARG A 349 22.14 3.92 5.14
CA ARG A 349 21.58 4.86 6.13
C ARG A 349 20.17 5.30 5.73
N GLY A 350 19.23 5.18 6.65
CA GLY A 350 17.86 5.70 6.53
C GLY A 350 17.55 6.76 7.58
N THR A 351 16.66 7.69 7.26
CA THR A 351 16.17 8.72 8.20
C THR A 351 14.66 8.87 8.03
N GLY A 352 13.89 8.81 9.10
CA GLY A 352 12.43 8.89 9.07
C GLY A 352 11.76 8.27 10.29
N THR A 353 10.48 8.61 10.50
CA THR A 353 9.63 7.93 11.50
C THR A 353 9.34 6.48 11.13
N SER A 354 9.49 6.10 9.85
CA SER A 354 9.50 4.71 9.38
C SER A 354 10.54 3.86 10.12
N GLN A 355 11.78 4.35 10.22
CA GLN A 355 12.88 3.67 10.89
C GLN A 355 12.66 3.63 12.40
N ALA A 356 12.16 4.71 12.99
CA ALA A 356 11.84 4.76 14.40
C ALA A 356 10.73 3.74 14.77
N ALA A 357 9.67 3.64 13.97
CA ALA A 357 8.64 2.61 14.14
C ALA A 357 9.20 1.18 14.02
N ALA A 358 10.15 0.94 13.10
CA ALA A 358 10.84 -0.34 12.97
C ALA A 358 11.74 -0.65 14.19
N VAL A 359 12.44 0.33 14.75
CA VAL A 359 13.20 0.19 16.01
C VAL A 359 12.27 -0.17 17.17
N THR A 360 11.14 0.52 17.31
CA THR A 360 10.12 0.24 18.34
C THR A 360 9.46 -1.12 18.16
N SER A 361 9.16 -1.55 16.93
CA SER A 361 8.64 -2.90 16.65
C SER A 361 9.62 -4.00 17.05
N GLY A 362 10.92 -3.77 16.86
CA GLY A 362 11.95 -4.65 17.40
C GLY A 362 11.99 -4.64 18.92
N ALA A 363 11.94 -3.47 19.57
CA ALA A 363 11.92 -3.34 21.02
C ALA A 363 10.68 -4.01 21.66
N ALA A 364 9.50 -3.88 21.05
CA ALA A 364 8.29 -4.60 21.46
C ALA A 364 8.48 -6.12 21.41
N ALA A 365 9.18 -6.63 20.40
CA ALA A 365 9.53 -8.05 20.33
C ALA A 365 10.59 -8.50 21.35
N LEU A 366 11.46 -7.59 21.84
CA LEU A 366 12.33 -7.90 22.98
C LEU A 366 11.53 -8.02 24.27
N LEU A 367 10.49 -7.19 24.47
CA LEU A 367 9.61 -7.26 25.63
C LEU A 367 8.75 -8.52 25.60
N LEU A 368 8.07 -8.81 24.47
CA LEU A 368 7.24 -10.01 24.31
C LEU A 368 8.02 -11.33 24.39
N ALA A 369 9.32 -11.33 24.04
CA ALA A 369 10.19 -12.50 24.24
C ALA A 369 10.64 -12.70 25.70
N GLN A 370 10.50 -11.69 26.56
CA GLN A 370 10.78 -11.77 28.00
C GLN A 370 9.49 -11.93 28.83
N HIS A 371 8.35 -11.49 28.29
CA HIS A 371 7.03 -11.54 28.88
C HIS A 371 6.04 -12.11 27.83
N PRO A 372 5.96 -13.45 27.70
CA PRO A 372 5.12 -14.13 26.71
C PRO A 372 3.66 -14.36 27.17
N ASP A 373 3.33 -13.94 28.40
CA ASP A 373 2.02 -14.05 29.08
C ASP A 373 1.32 -12.68 29.14
#